data_AF-A0A7Y4XTX2-F1
#
_entry.id   AF-A0A7Y4XTX2-F1
#
_cell.length_a   1.000
_cell.length_b   1.000
_cell.length_c   1.000
_cell.angle_alpha   90.00
_cell.angle_beta   90.00
_cell.angle_gamma   90.00
#
_symmetry.space_group_name_H-M   'P 1'
#
loop_
_entity.id
_entity.type
_entity.pdbx_description
1 polymer ?
#
loop_
_entity_poly.entity_id
_entity_poly.type
_entity_poly.pdbx_seq_one_letter_code
_entity_poly.pdbx_strand_id
1 'polypeptide(L)'
;GSTVIGLVGGSERCAFVWAGDSRLYRFRDNTLKQLTQDHCENEEQPLSSWSIKNANIITRAVGADDDLVLDMAILEVLAGDAFLLCSDGLDKEMSFNEIERVLQVNPYHDIADALVNEVLARGARDNVTVIVVVRTNAK
;
A
#
# COMPACT_ATOMS: atom_id res chain seq x y z
N GLY A 1 -2.69 0.65 19.17
CA GLY A 1 -3.22 1.28 17.95
C GLY A 1 -3.14 0.31 16.78
N SER A 2 -3.77 0.66 15.65
CA SER A 2 -3.74 -0.08 14.38
C SER A 2 -3.59 0.89 13.22
N THR A 3 -2.98 0.47 12.12
CA THR A 3 -2.95 1.25 10.88
C THR A 3 -4.32 1.23 10.20
N VAL A 4 -4.53 2.16 9.27
CA VAL A 4 -5.72 2.13 8.41
C VAL A 4 -5.33 2.59 7.03
N ILE A 5 -5.88 1.90 6.03
CA ILE A 5 -5.88 2.36 4.65
C ILE A 5 -7.23 2.02 4.02
N GLY A 6 -7.82 3.01 3.35
CA GLY A 6 -9.13 2.88 2.72
C GLY A 6 -9.12 3.45 1.32
N LEU A 7 -9.80 2.77 0.39
CA LEU A 7 -10.01 3.20 -0.99
C LEU A 7 -11.52 3.26 -1.26
N VAL A 8 -12.00 4.40 -1.74
CA VAL A 8 -13.39 4.63 -2.14
C VAL A 8 -13.42 4.89 -3.64
N GLY A 9 -14.03 3.97 -4.39
CA GLY A 9 -14.16 4.07 -5.85
C GLY A 9 -15.39 4.88 -6.27
N GLY A 10 -15.20 5.75 -7.25
CA GLY A 10 -16.26 6.44 -7.99
C GLY A 10 -16.25 6.08 -9.49
N SER A 11 -17.09 6.76 -10.28
CA SER A 11 -17.17 6.54 -11.73
C SER A 11 -15.88 6.91 -12.46
N GLU A 12 -15.27 8.05 -12.13
CA GLU A 12 -14.08 8.59 -12.82
C GLU A 12 -12.89 8.85 -11.88
N ARG A 13 -13.14 8.85 -10.58
CA ARG A 13 -12.15 9.17 -9.55
C ARG A 13 -12.23 8.19 -8.41
N CYS A 14 -11.12 8.02 -7.69
CA CYS A 14 -11.12 7.38 -6.39
C CYS A 14 -10.54 8.35 -5.36
N ALA A 15 -11.03 8.21 -4.13
CA ALA A 15 -10.46 8.84 -2.96
C ALA A 15 -9.82 7.76 -2.09
N PHE A 16 -8.73 8.08 -1.44
CA PHE A 16 -8.11 7.19 -0.46
C PHE A 16 -7.68 7.96 0.77
N VAL A 17 -7.69 7.27 1.90
CA VAL A 17 -7.31 7.78 3.22
C VAL A 17 -6.38 6.79 3.89
N TRP A 18 -5.41 7.26 4.67
CA TRP A 18 -4.53 6.38 5.42
C TRP A 18 -3.95 7.02 6.68
N ALA A 19 -3.59 6.16 7.64
CA ALA A 19 -2.68 6.45 8.75
C ALA A 19 -1.87 5.19 9.07
N GLY A 20 -0.57 5.37 9.34
CA GLY A 20 0.39 4.28 9.53
C GLY A 20 1.22 3.97 8.29
N ASP A 21 1.75 2.76 8.24
CA ASP A 21 2.68 2.24 7.22
C ASP A 21 2.05 1.16 6.32
N SER A 22 0.74 0.99 6.37
CA SER A 22 0.02 0.24 5.33
C SER A 22 -0.06 1.06 4.05
N ARG A 23 0.12 0.41 2.89
CA ARG A 23 0.40 1.10 1.64
C ARG A 23 -0.66 0.88 0.57
N LEU A 24 -0.88 1.92 -0.24
CA LEU A 24 -1.65 1.84 -1.49
C LEU A 24 -0.70 2.04 -2.67
N TYR A 25 -0.76 1.11 -3.60
CA TYR A 25 -0.09 1.20 -4.89
C TYR A 25 -1.11 1.30 -6.02
N ARG A 26 -0.73 1.96 -7.11
CA ARG A 26 -1.41 1.90 -8.40
C ARG A 26 -0.48 1.31 -9.44
N PHE A 27 -0.98 0.30 -10.13
CA PHE A 27 -0.38 -0.27 -11.32
C PHE A 27 -1.15 0.19 -12.56
N ARG A 28 -0.46 0.89 -13.46
CA ARG A 28 -1.00 1.43 -14.72
C ARG A 28 0.10 1.36 -15.77
N ASP A 29 -0.23 0.93 -16.99
CA ASP A 29 0.71 0.89 -18.12
C ASP A 29 2.04 0.20 -17.76
N ASN A 30 1.95 -0.98 -17.15
CA ASN A 30 3.09 -1.78 -16.66
C ASN A 30 3.99 -1.12 -15.60
N THR A 31 3.55 0.00 -15.02
CA THR A 31 4.32 0.75 -14.02
C THR A 31 3.59 0.74 -12.68
N LEU A 32 4.29 0.29 -11.64
CA LEU A 32 3.84 0.42 -10.26
C LEU A 32 4.19 1.80 -9.73
N LYS A 33 3.28 2.39 -8.94
CA LYS A 33 3.53 3.62 -8.20
C LYS A 33 2.93 3.53 -6.80
N GLN A 34 3.73 3.82 -5.77
CA GLN A 34 3.21 4.02 -4.42
C GLN A 34 2.47 5.36 -4.33
N LEU A 35 1.28 5.35 -3.76
CA LEU A 35 0.41 6.53 -3.63
C LEU A 35 0.40 7.10 -2.21
N THR A 36 0.73 6.30 -1.21
CA THR A 36 0.82 6.70 0.20
C THR A 36 2.27 6.93 0.61
N GLN A 37 2.48 7.84 1.56
CA GLN A 37 3.73 7.97 2.30
C GLN A 37 3.53 7.29 3.66
N ASP A 38 4.49 6.53 4.15
CA ASP A 38 4.34 5.87 5.45
C ASP A 38 4.46 6.90 6.56
N HIS A 39 3.63 6.75 7.58
CA HIS A 39 3.73 7.57 8.78
C HIS A 39 4.67 6.90 9.77
N CYS A 40 5.98 7.06 9.54
CA CYS A 40 7.05 6.54 10.38
C CYS A 40 8.19 7.56 10.56
N GLU A 41 8.97 7.42 11.63
CA GLU A 41 9.92 8.45 12.08
C GLU A 41 10.98 8.88 11.05
N ASN A 42 11.34 7.99 10.12
CA ASN A 42 12.31 8.26 9.05
C ASN A 42 11.71 9.00 7.86
N GLU A 43 10.41 8.82 7.58
CA GLU A 43 9.74 9.42 6.42
C GLU A 43 9.12 10.79 6.72
N GLU A 44 8.72 11.04 7.97
CA GLU A 44 8.12 12.33 8.37
C GLU A 44 9.14 13.41 8.75
N GLN A 45 10.44 13.09 8.84
CA GLN A 45 11.47 14.06 9.26
C GLN A 45 12.37 14.56 8.12
N PRO A 46 12.86 15.81 8.21
CA PRO A 46 13.77 16.36 7.20
C PRO A 46 15.08 15.57 7.16
N LEU A 47 15.58 15.31 5.94
CA LEU A 47 16.85 14.63 5.64
C LEU A 47 18.09 15.21 6.35
N SER A 48 17.99 16.40 6.97
CA SER A 48 19.06 17.03 7.75
C SER A 48 19.27 16.42 9.15
N SER A 49 18.42 15.50 9.62
CA SER A 49 18.62 14.84 10.91
C SER A 49 19.56 13.63 10.77
N TRP A 50 20.82 13.78 11.21
CA TRP A 50 21.88 12.76 11.14
C TRP A 50 21.71 11.54 12.07
N SER A 51 20.51 11.32 12.61
CA SER A 51 20.25 10.20 13.52
C SER A 51 19.85 8.96 12.71
N ILE A 52 20.55 7.85 12.93
CA ILE A 52 20.12 6.52 12.46
C ILE A 52 18.82 6.19 13.19
N LYS A 53 17.68 6.32 12.52
CA LYS A 53 16.37 6.08 13.11
C LYS A 53 15.80 4.73 12.73
N ASN A 54 14.97 4.19 13.62
CA ASN A 54 14.28 2.94 13.41
C ASN A 54 13.11 3.16 12.45
N ALA A 55 13.22 2.63 11.22
CA ALA A 55 12.15 2.66 10.22
C ALA A 55 10.85 1.94 10.66
N ASN A 56 10.87 1.25 11.81
CA ASN A 56 9.75 0.47 12.34
C ASN A 56 8.89 1.22 13.37
N ILE A 57 9.17 2.50 13.67
CA ILE A 57 8.35 3.28 14.61
C ILE A 57 7.30 4.05 13.82
N ILE A 58 6.05 3.59 13.93
CA ILE A 58 4.86 4.24 13.35
C ILE A 58 4.52 5.49 14.17
N THR A 59 4.33 6.63 13.51
CA THR A 59 4.04 7.93 14.12
C THR A 59 2.55 8.27 14.12
N ARG A 60 1.73 7.57 13.32
CA ARG A 60 0.27 7.74 13.29
C ARG A 60 -0.43 6.40 13.23
N ALA A 61 -1.37 6.16 14.16
CA ALA A 61 -2.19 4.96 14.16
C ALA A 61 -3.51 5.21 14.87
N VAL A 62 -4.57 4.51 14.45
CA VAL A 62 -5.88 4.53 15.09
C VAL A 62 -5.75 4.05 16.53
N GLY A 63 -6.17 4.88 17.49
CA GLY A 63 -6.10 4.58 18.92
C GLY A 63 -4.68 4.49 19.48
N ALA A 64 -3.71 5.17 18.85
CA ALA A 64 -2.40 5.43 19.46
C ALA A 64 -2.39 6.75 20.25
N ASP A 65 -3.09 7.77 19.74
CA ASP A 65 -3.31 9.07 20.39
C ASP A 65 -4.81 9.40 20.45
N ASP A 66 -5.17 10.40 21.26
CA ASP A 66 -6.56 10.88 21.41
C ASP A 66 -7.12 11.43 20.08
N ASP A 67 -6.27 12.11 19.31
CA ASP A 67 -6.60 12.67 18.00
C ASP A 67 -5.92 11.88 16.88
N LEU A 68 -6.71 11.40 15.91
CA LEU A 68 -6.20 10.73 14.71
C LEU A 68 -6.12 11.72 13.54
N VAL A 69 -4.91 11.92 13.02
CA VAL A 69 -4.69 12.65 11.77
C VAL A 69 -4.60 11.68 10.60
N LEU A 70 -5.56 11.77 9.68
CA LEU A 70 -5.59 11.00 8.44
C LEU A 70 -5.04 11.85 7.28
N ASP A 71 -4.17 11.26 6.49
CA ASP A 71 -3.86 11.81 5.17
C ASP A 71 -4.90 11.32 4.17
N MET A 72 -5.19 12.16 3.16
CA MET A 72 -6.16 11.85 2.11
C MET A 72 -5.75 12.41 0.76
N ALA A 73 -6.12 11.70 -0.30
CA ALA A 73 -5.93 12.18 -1.66
C ALA A 73 -7.01 11.64 -2.61
N ILE A 74 -7.16 12.32 -3.74
CA ILE A 74 -8.10 11.98 -4.82
C ILE A 74 -7.30 11.90 -6.12
N LEU A 75 -7.58 10.88 -6.94
CA LEU A 75 -6.98 10.75 -8.26
C LEU A 75 -8.01 10.30 -9.32
N GLU A 76 -7.65 10.50 -10.58
CA GLU A 76 -8.41 9.99 -11.72
C GLU A 76 -8.11 8.52 -11.99
N VAL A 77 -9.18 7.75 -12.19
CA VAL A 77 -9.14 6.31 -12.41
C VAL A 77 -9.39 6.03 -13.88
N LEU A 78 -8.50 5.25 -14.50
CA LEU A 78 -8.62 4.81 -15.88
C LEU A 78 -8.96 3.32 -15.92
N ALA A 79 -9.57 2.89 -17.03
CA ALA A 79 -9.74 1.47 -17.28
C ALA A 79 -8.38 0.76 -17.36
N GLY A 80 -8.28 -0.41 -16.75
CA GLY A 80 -7.04 -1.17 -16.63
C GLY A 80 -6.20 -0.82 -15.40
N ASP A 81 -6.55 0.23 -14.66
CA ASP A 81 -5.90 0.51 -13.37
C ASP A 81 -6.11 -0.66 -12.40
N ALA A 82 -5.03 -1.13 -11.79
CA ALA A 82 -5.09 -2.01 -10.64
C ALA A 82 -4.55 -1.28 -9.40
N PHE A 83 -5.30 -1.34 -8.32
CA PHE A 83 -4.92 -0.81 -7.02
C PHE A 83 -4.60 -1.97 -6.10
N LEU A 84 -3.46 -1.90 -5.41
CA LEU A 84 -3.04 -2.86 -4.40
C LEU A 84 -2.98 -2.14 -3.06
N LEU A 85 -3.81 -2.56 -2.12
CA LEU A 85 -3.69 -2.17 -0.72
C LEU A 85 -3.01 -3.31 0.02
N CYS A 86 -2.02 -3.03 0.85
CA CYS A 86 -1.35 -4.06 1.64
C CYS A 86 -0.94 -3.59 3.03
N SER A 87 -0.83 -4.54 3.95
CA SER A 87 -0.07 -4.35 5.19
C SER A 87 1.44 -4.37 4.91
N ASP A 88 2.20 -3.89 5.89
CA ASP A 88 3.66 -3.92 5.94
C ASP A 88 4.26 -5.33 5.81
N GLY A 89 3.50 -6.36 6.22
CA GLY A 89 3.86 -7.77 6.03
C GLY A 89 4.10 -8.18 4.57
N LEU A 90 3.59 -7.41 3.58
CA LEU A 90 3.94 -7.62 2.18
C LEU A 90 5.29 -6.98 1.83
N ASP A 91 5.43 -5.66 2.02
CA ASP A 91 6.59 -4.92 1.51
C ASP A 91 7.87 -5.09 2.34
N LYS A 92 7.76 -5.63 3.56
CA LYS A 92 8.91 -6.09 4.35
C LYS A 92 9.51 -7.41 3.84
N GLU A 93 8.72 -8.20 3.10
CA GLU A 93 9.13 -9.51 2.56
C GLU A 93 9.36 -9.49 1.04
N MET A 94 8.71 -8.56 0.34
CA MET A 94 8.82 -8.40 -1.11
C MET A 94 9.22 -6.96 -1.45
N SER A 95 10.27 -6.83 -2.25
CA SER A 95 10.69 -5.55 -2.79
C SER A 95 9.67 -4.98 -3.78
N PHE A 96 9.72 -3.66 -3.98
CA PHE A 96 8.87 -2.96 -4.94
C PHE A 96 8.89 -3.59 -6.35
N ASN A 97 10.08 -3.97 -6.83
CA ASN A 97 10.26 -4.58 -8.15
C ASN A 97 9.65 -5.99 -8.23
N GLU A 98 9.68 -6.75 -7.15
CA GLU A 98 9.04 -8.08 -7.10
C GLU A 98 7.52 -7.95 -7.11
N ILE A 99 6.97 -7.00 -6.35
CA ILE A 99 5.53 -6.69 -6.35
C ILE A 99 5.10 -6.26 -7.76
N GLU A 100 5.83 -5.33 -8.38
CA GLU A 100 5.58 -4.90 -9.77
C GLU A 100 5.61 -6.08 -10.74
N ARG A 101 6.59 -6.98 -10.59
CA ARG A 101 6.71 -8.16 -11.44
C ARG A 101 5.50 -9.09 -11.30
N VAL A 102 5.01 -9.31 -10.08
CA VAL A 102 3.80 -10.12 -9.84
C VAL A 102 2.58 -9.49 -10.52
N LEU A 103 2.42 -8.17 -10.42
CA LEU A 103 1.34 -7.42 -11.09
C LEU A 103 1.42 -7.48 -12.62
N GLN A 104 2.64 -7.55 -13.19
CA GLN A 104 2.85 -7.63 -14.64
C GLN A 104 2.53 -9.00 -15.24
N VAL A 105 2.80 -10.10 -14.53
CA VAL A 105 2.78 -11.45 -15.11
C VAL A 105 1.53 -12.26 -14.80
N ASN A 106 0.79 -11.89 -13.75
CA ASN A 106 -0.39 -12.63 -13.33
C ASN A 106 -1.68 -11.95 -13.81
N PRO A 107 -2.72 -12.73 -14.15
CA PRO A 107 -4.04 -12.16 -14.40
C PRO A 107 -4.62 -11.60 -13.10
N TYR A 108 -5.46 -10.57 -13.22
CA TYR A 108 -5.96 -9.81 -12.07
C TYR A 108 -6.57 -10.62 -10.92
N HIS A 109 -7.20 -11.75 -11.21
CA HIS A 109 -7.84 -12.60 -10.20
C HIS A 109 -6.84 -13.45 -9.39
N ASP A 110 -5.62 -13.66 -9.91
CA ASP A 110 -4.59 -14.48 -9.26
C ASP A 110 -3.56 -13.63 -8.49
N ILE A 111 -3.55 -12.31 -8.68
CA ILE A 111 -2.52 -11.42 -8.12
C ILE A 111 -2.48 -11.50 -6.58
N ALA A 112 -3.64 -11.47 -5.93
CA ALA A 112 -3.71 -11.51 -4.47
C ALA A 112 -3.11 -12.81 -3.93
N ASP A 113 -3.51 -13.96 -4.49
CA ASP A 113 -3.01 -15.27 -4.09
C ASP A 113 -1.51 -15.41 -4.40
N ALA A 114 -1.05 -14.92 -5.56
CA ALA A 114 0.36 -14.94 -5.94
C ALA A 114 1.23 -14.16 -4.94
N LEU A 115 0.81 -12.94 -4.55
CA LEU A 115 1.53 -12.13 -3.56
C LEU A 115 1.58 -12.82 -2.20
N VAL A 116 0.44 -13.32 -1.70
CA VAL A 116 0.38 -13.99 -0.39
C VAL A 116 1.23 -15.27 -0.39
N ASN A 117 1.14 -16.09 -1.44
CA ASN A 117 1.92 -17.33 -1.53
C ASN A 117 3.43 -17.06 -1.58
N GLU A 118 3.87 -16.01 -2.27
CA GLU A 118 5.28 -15.62 -2.31
C GLU A 118 5.79 -15.19 -0.93
N VAL A 119 4.99 -14.43 -0.16
CA VAL A 119 5.31 -14.05 1.23
C VAL A 119 5.35 -15.28 2.14
N LEU A 120 4.38 -16.19 2.03
CA LEU A 120 4.33 -17.42 2.82
C LEU A 120 5.53 -18.33 2.52
N ALA A 121 5.96 -18.43 1.26
CA ALA A 121 7.14 -19.20 0.86
C ALA A 121 8.44 -18.66 1.47
N ARG A 122 8.49 -17.36 1.82
CA ARG A 122 9.61 -16.70 2.49
C ARG A 122 9.56 -16.83 4.02
N GLY A 123 8.53 -17.49 4.55
CA GLY A 123 8.35 -17.77 5.97
C GLY A 123 7.45 -16.78 6.71
N ALA A 124 6.97 -15.73 6.04
CA ALA A 124 6.02 -14.73 6.56
C ALA A 124 6.30 -14.31 8.01
N ARG A 125 7.28 -13.42 8.23
CA ARG A 125 7.66 -12.98 9.59
C ARG A 125 6.56 -12.19 10.31
N ASP A 126 5.55 -11.74 9.57
CA ASP A 126 4.39 -11.03 10.09
C ASP A 126 3.11 -11.42 9.32
N ASN A 127 1.96 -10.91 9.77
CA ASN A 127 0.69 -11.05 9.08
C ASN A 127 0.69 -10.27 7.76
N VAL A 128 0.42 -10.98 6.67
CA VAL A 128 0.23 -10.39 5.35
C VAL A 128 -1.25 -10.25 5.05
N THR A 129 -1.67 -9.03 4.69
CA THR A 129 -3.00 -8.74 4.17
C THR A 129 -2.85 -7.98 2.86
N VAL A 130 -3.58 -8.39 1.83
CA VAL A 130 -3.60 -7.72 0.52
C VAL A 130 -5.03 -7.60 0.00
N ILE A 131 -5.31 -6.50 -0.70
CA ILE A 131 -6.55 -6.30 -1.45
C ILE A 131 -6.16 -5.78 -2.83
N VAL A 132 -6.67 -6.44 -3.88
CA VAL A 132 -6.51 -6.00 -5.26
C VAL A 132 -7.85 -5.52 -5.80
N VAL A 133 -7.89 -4.28 -6.27
CA VAL A 133 -9.08 -3.66 -6.88
C VAL A 133 -8.73 -3.26 -8.31
N VAL A 134 -9.47 -3.77 -9.29
CA VAL A 134 -9.21 -3.48 -10.71
C VAL A 134 -10.34 -2.70 -11.31
N ARG A 135 -10.02 -1.60 -11.98
CA ARG A 135 -10.96 -0.88 -12.81
C ARG A 135 -11.11 -1.59 -14.14
N THR A 136 -12.24 -2.28 -14.31
CA THR A 136 -12.62 -2.84 -15.60
C THR A 136 -13.34 -1.81 -16.46
N ASN A 137 -13.40 -2.06 -17.77
CA ASN A 137 -14.32 -1.34 -18.65
C ASN A 137 -15.76 -1.60 -18.19
N ALA A 138 -16.61 -0.58 -18.27
CA ALA A 138 -18.05 -0.80 -18.17
C ALA A 138 -18.47 -1.77 -19.29
N LYS A 139 -19.21 -2.82 -18.91
CA LYS A 139 -19.88 -3.69 -19.89
C LYS A 139 -20.95 -2.92 -20.64
#